data_AF-A0A2D4M4R9-F1
#
_entry.id   AF-A0A2D4M4R9-F1
#
_cell.length_a   1.000
_cell.length_b   1.000
_cell.length_c   1.000
_cell.angle_alpha   90.00
_cell.angle_beta   90.00
_cell.angle_gamma   90.00
#
_symmetry.space_group_name_H-M   'P 1'
#
loop_
_entity.id
_entity.type
_entity.pdbx_description
1 polymer ?
#
loop_
_entity_poly.entity_id
_entity_poly.type
_entity_poly.pdbx_seq_one_letter_code
_entity_poly.pdbx_strand_id
1 'polypeptide(L)'
;NRWVAPRNRNAAFGQNVGTGNESNPPGNTPVNTIPGGGGGGESHPVLEKLKAAHSYNPKDFEWNLKNGRVFIIKSYSEDDIHRSIKYSIWCSTEHGNKRLDSAFRSMNSKGPVYLLFSVNGSGHFCGVAEMKSSVDYGTSAGVWSQDKWKGKFDVKWIFVKDVPNNQLRHIRLENNDNKPVTNSRDTQEVPLEKAKQVLKIIAMYKHTTSIFDDFSHYEKRQEEEEVVRKERQNQNKQ
;
A
#
# COMPACT_ATOMS: atom_id res chain seq x y z
N ASN A 1 16.09 -20.01 1.92
CA ASN A 1 15.75 -18.90 2.83
C ASN A 1 14.80 -17.92 2.16
N ARG A 2 13.50 -17.99 2.47
CA ARG A 2 12.51 -17.01 2.00
C ARG A 2 12.64 -15.76 2.86
N TRP A 3 13.15 -14.67 2.31
CA TRP A 3 13.23 -13.38 3.01
C TRP A 3 11.80 -12.91 3.36
N VAL A 4 11.60 -12.48 4.61
CA VAL A 4 10.32 -11.96 5.12
C VAL A 4 10.58 -10.56 5.64
N ALA A 5 9.92 -9.57 5.04
CA ALA A 5 10.00 -8.18 5.47
C ALA A 5 9.74 -8.08 6.99
N PRO A 6 10.50 -7.27 7.75
CA PRO A 6 10.28 -7.07 9.18
C PRO A 6 8.82 -6.70 9.51
N ARG A 7 8.15 -5.94 8.62
CA ARG A 7 6.75 -5.53 8.73
C ARG A 7 5.75 -6.69 8.63
N ASN A 8 6.16 -7.82 8.06
CA ASN A 8 5.33 -9.02 7.90
C ASN A 8 5.54 -10.06 9.03
N ARG A 9 6.37 -9.76 10.04
CA ARG A 9 6.66 -10.69 11.15
C ARG A 9 5.52 -10.84 12.16
N ASN A 10 4.57 -9.91 12.18
CA ASN A 10 3.45 -9.93 13.14
C ASN A 10 2.12 -10.48 12.58
N ALA A 11 2.10 -11.05 11.38
CA ALA A 11 0.93 -11.73 10.84
C ALA A 11 0.84 -13.21 11.30
N ALA A 12 1.12 -13.49 12.57
CA ALA A 12 0.81 -14.79 13.18
C ALA A 12 -0.62 -14.72 13.74
N PHE A 13 -1.63 -14.86 12.86
CA PHE A 13 -2.96 -15.25 13.32
C PHE A 13 -2.93 -16.74 13.65
N GLY A 14 -2.73 -17.02 14.94
CA GLY A 14 -2.81 -18.37 15.49
C GLY A 14 -4.20 -18.97 15.27
N GLN A 15 -4.21 -20.18 14.71
CA GLN A 15 -5.19 -21.19 15.10
C GLN A 15 -5.04 -21.40 16.61
N ASN A 16 -6.14 -21.32 17.36
CA ASN A 16 -6.15 -21.87 18.70
C ASN A 16 -7.43 -22.66 18.93
N VAL A 17 -7.24 -23.98 19.10
CA VAL A 17 -8.18 -24.90 19.71
C VAL A 17 -7.45 -25.47 20.93
N GLY A 18 -8.00 -25.20 22.12
CA GLY A 18 -8.01 -26.17 23.23
C GLY A 18 -6.82 -26.27 24.20
N THR A 19 -7.06 -25.71 25.41
CA THR A 19 -6.84 -26.31 26.76
C THR A 19 -5.43 -26.55 27.33
N GLY A 20 -5.20 -26.06 28.57
CA GLY A 20 -4.22 -26.63 29.52
C GLY A 20 -3.68 -25.65 30.57
N ASN A 21 -3.68 -26.06 31.85
CA ASN A 21 -3.54 -25.26 33.08
C ASN A 21 -2.09 -24.90 33.51
N GLU A 22 -2.00 -23.76 34.22
CA GLU A 22 -1.27 -23.47 35.49
C GLU A 22 0.26 -23.39 35.66
N SER A 23 0.61 -22.34 36.44
CA SER A 23 1.67 -22.18 37.47
C SER A 23 3.00 -21.48 37.11
N ASN A 24 3.20 -20.34 37.77
CA ASN A 24 4.45 -19.60 38.03
C ASN A 24 4.82 -19.89 39.52
N PRO A 25 6.06 -19.69 40.07
CA PRO A 25 6.81 -18.42 40.04
C PRO A 25 8.38 -18.60 40.16
N PRO A 26 9.17 -17.70 40.77
CA PRO A 26 10.03 -16.72 40.07
C PRO A 26 11.55 -16.95 40.27
N GLY A 27 12.38 -16.41 39.38
CA GLY A 27 13.84 -16.38 39.51
C GLY A 27 14.45 -15.16 38.83
N ASN A 28 15.21 -14.39 39.59
CA ASN A 28 15.75 -13.07 39.26
C ASN A 28 17.24 -13.16 38.88
N THR A 29 17.72 -12.20 38.06
CA THR A 29 19.12 -11.85 37.68
C THR A 29 19.81 -12.60 36.52
N PRO A 30 20.80 -11.98 35.83
CA PRO A 30 20.79 -10.64 35.25
C PRO A 30 21.14 -10.62 33.74
N VAL A 31 20.88 -9.44 33.17
CA VAL A 31 21.19 -8.92 31.84
C VAL A 31 22.51 -9.41 31.24
N ASN A 32 22.44 -9.95 30.02
CA ASN A 32 23.56 -9.97 29.09
C ASN A 32 23.17 -9.19 27.83
N THR A 33 23.60 -7.93 27.81
CA THR A 33 23.49 -6.97 26.72
C THR A 33 24.24 -7.47 25.49
N ILE A 34 23.51 -7.80 24.43
CA ILE A 34 24.08 -7.89 23.07
C ILE A 34 23.98 -6.49 22.46
N PRO A 35 25.05 -5.96 21.82
CA PRO A 35 25.09 -4.56 21.40
C PRO A 35 24.05 -4.26 20.32
N GLY A 36 23.44 -3.09 20.45
CA GLY A 36 22.48 -2.54 19.51
C GLY A 36 22.98 -2.54 18.06
N GLY A 37 22.23 -3.21 17.21
CA GLY A 37 22.21 -2.94 15.77
C GLY A 37 21.15 -1.90 15.48
N GLY A 38 21.39 -0.65 15.91
CA GLY A 38 20.72 0.52 15.37
C GLY A 38 21.18 0.71 13.93
N GLY A 39 20.67 -0.13 13.02
CA GLY A 39 20.89 -0.01 11.59
C GLY A 39 20.08 1.17 11.07
N GLY A 40 20.55 2.39 11.32
CA GLY A 40 20.27 3.52 10.45
C GLY A 40 20.93 3.23 9.11
N GLY A 41 20.32 2.33 8.33
CA GLY A 41 20.76 2.05 6.97
C GLY A 41 20.63 3.34 6.18
N GLU A 42 21.71 3.72 5.50
CA GLU A 42 21.69 4.84 4.57
C GLU A 42 20.51 4.67 3.61
N SER A 43 19.70 5.72 3.48
CA SER A 43 18.51 5.68 2.65
C SER A 43 18.91 5.60 1.17
N HIS A 44 18.19 4.77 0.42
CA HIS A 44 18.49 4.54 -0.99
C HIS A 44 18.42 5.85 -1.81
N PRO A 45 19.34 6.12 -2.75
CA PRO A 45 19.35 7.38 -3.51
C PRO A 45 18.05 7.69 -4.26
N VAL A 46 17.34 6.65 -4.73
CA VAL A 46 16.02 6.82 -5.37
C VAL A 46 14.97 7.26 -4.35
N LEU A 47 14.99 6.72 -3.14
CA LEU A 47 14.08 7.12 -2.06
C LEU A 47 14.31 8.59 -1.66
N GLU A 48 15.57 9.02 -1.58
CA GLU A 48 15.89 10.41 -1.27
C GLU A 48 15.39 11.37 -2.35
N LYS A 49 15.55 11.02 -3.64
CA LYS A 49 14.97 11.79 -4.74
C LYS A 49 13.44 11.87 -4.66
N LEU A 50 12.77 10.76 -4.33
CA LEU A 50 11.31 10.73 -4.17
C LEU A 50 10.86 11.61 -3.01
N LYS A 51 11.51 11.52 -1.85
CA LYS A 51 11.21 12.36 -0.68
C LYS A 51 11.46 13.85 -0.95
N ALA A 52 12.48 14.18 -1.74
CA ALA A 52 12.74 15.57 -2.14
C ALA A 52 11.71 16.10 -3.15
N ALA A 53 11.22 15.25 -4.05
CA ALA A 53 10.24 15.63 -5.08
C ALA A 53 8.79 15.69 -4.57
N HIS A 54 8.49 15.02 -3.45
CA HIS A 54 7.12 14.85 -2.96
C HIS A 54 6.98 15.12 -1.46
N SER A 55 5.95 15.88 -1.09
CA SER A 55 5.58 16.10 0.30
C SER A 55 4.71 14.94 0.82
N TYR A 56 5.33 13.81 1.14
CA TYR A 56 4.63 12.68 1.75
C TYR A 56 4.21 12.95 3.19
N ASN A 57 3.11 12.32 3.60
CA ASN A 57 2.54 12.38 4.94
C ASN A 57 2.31 13.81 5.47
N PRO A 58 1.62 14.69 4.70
CA PRO A 58 1.39 16.08 5.10
C PRO A 58 0.60 16.16 6.42
N LYS A 59 1.00 17.08 7.30
CA LYS A 59 0.39 17.26 8.64
C LYS A 59 -0.94 18.00 8.59
N ASP A 60 -1.11 18.83 7.57
CA ASP A 60 -2.22 19.75 7.30
C ASP A 60 -3.16 19.23 6.21
N PHE A 61 -3.21 17.91 6.03
CA PHE A 61 -4.09 17.28 5.05
C PHE A 61 -5.58 17.55 5.31
N GLU A 62 -6.28 18.10 4.32
CA GLU A 62 -7.72 18.35 4.38
C GLU A 62 -8.52 17.05 4.18
N TRP A 63 -8.81 16.35 5.27
CA TRP A 63 -9.60 15.11 5.26
C TRP A 63 -11.12 15.35 5.19
N ASN A 64 -11.61 16.57 5.46
CA ASN A 64 -13.03 16.88 5.44
C ASN A 64 -13.48 17.33 4.03
N LEU A 65 -13.45 16.38 3.10
CA LEU A 65 -13.74 16.62 1.69
C LEU A 65 -15.17 17.14 1.46
N LYS A 66 -15.30 18.32 0.87
CA LYS A 66 -16.60 18.86 0.43
C LYS A 66 -17.15 18.14 -0.81
N ASN A 67 -16.24 17.69 -1.67
CA ASN A 67 -16.52 16.95 -2.89
C ASN A 67 -15.32 16.02 -3.18
N GLY A 68 -15.56 14.92 -3.87
CA GLY A 68 -14.53 13.94 -4.21
C GLY A 68 -15.09 12.53 -4.23
N ARG A 69 -14.33 11.60 -4.83
CA ARG A 69 -14.64 10.17 -4.82
C ARG A 69 -13.47 9.39 -4.24
N VAL A 70 -13.75 8.34 -3.49
CA VAL A 70 -12.71 7.59 -2.78
C VAL A 70 -12.91 6.10 -3.01
N PHE A 71 -11.84 5.43 -3.40
CA PHE A 71 -11.86 4.01 -3.73
C PHE A 71 -10.82 3.24 -2.92
N ILE A 72 -11.14 2.00 -2.57
CA ILE A 72 -10.17 1.04 -2.05
C ILE A 72 -9.40 0.45 -3.22
N ILE A 73 -8.08 0.35 -3.10
CA ILE A 73 -7.21 -0.37 -4.03
C ILE A 73 -6.58 -1.56 -3.31
N LYS A 74 -6.74 -2.75 -3.90
CA LYS A 74 -6.19 -3.99 -3.37
C LYS A 74 -5.08 -4.51 -4.28
N SER A 75 -3.84 -4.40 -3.81
CA SER A 75 -2.69 -4.99 -4.51
C SER A 75 -2.49 -6.46 -4.12
N TYR A 76 -2.03 -7.27 -5.06
CA TYR A 76 -1.56 -8.62 -4.77
C TYR A 76 -0.10 -8.66 -4.32
N SER A 77 0.67 -7.60 -4.60
CA SER A 77 2.11 -7.55 -4.29
C SER A 77 2.51 -6.19 -3.70
N GLU A 78 3.41 -6.21 -2.72
CA GLU A 78 4.09 -5.01 -2.24
C GLU A 78 5.05 -4.45 -3.31
N ASP A 79 5.57 -5.30 -4.20
CA ASP A 79 6.43 -4.85 -5.29
C ASP A 79 5.66 -3.87 -6.21
N ASP A 80 4.37 -4.09 -6.44
CA ASP A 80 3.54 -3.19 -7.24
C ASP A 80 3.29 -1.86 -6.52
N ILE A 81 3.18 -1.86 -5.19
CA ILE A 81 3.07 -0.64 -4.38
C ILE A 81 4.36 0.17 -4.48
N HIS A 82 5.51 -0.49 -4.31
CA HIS A 82 6.83 0.13 -4.47
C HIS A 82 6.97 0.79 -5.86
N ARG A 83 6.66 0.04 -6.92
CA ARG A 83 6.74 0.53 -8.30
C ARG A 83 5.75 1.67 -8.57
N SER A 84 4.56 1.61 -7.97
CA SER A 84 3.59 2.70 -8.06
C SER A 84 4.10 4.00 -7.44
N ILE A 85 4.77 3.93 -6.28
CA ILE A 85 5.36 5.10 -5.63
C ILE A 85 6.52 5.63 -6.48
N LYS A 86 7.41 4.74 -6.93
CA LYS A 86 8.59 5.09 -7.73
C LYS A 86 8.24 5.76 -9.05
N TYR A 87 7.22 5.25 -9.75
CA TYR A 87 6.87 5.69 -11.10
C TYR A 87 5.61 6.56 -11.16
N SER A 88 4.96 6.85 -10.02
CA SER A 88 3.74 7.66 -9.94
C SER A 88 2.62 7.17 -10.87
N ILE A 89 2.47 5.84 -11.00
CA ILE A 89 1.45 5.22 -11.86
C ILE A 89 0.72 4.09 -11.13
N TRP A 90 -0.48 3.75 -11.61
CA TRP A 90 -1.19 2.55 -11.20
C TRP A 90 -1.90 1.87 -12.38
N CYS A 91 -2.21 0.58 -12.19
CA CYS A 91 -3.10 -0.19 -13.04
C CYS A 91 -3.92 -1.14 -12.16
N SER A 92 -5.24 -1.20 -12.37
CA SER A 92 -6.11 -2.20 -11.77
C SER A 92 -6.45 -3.31 -12.80
N THR A 93 -7.42 -4.16 -12.48
CA THR A 93 -8.10 -5.04 -13.45
C THR A 93 -8.80 -4.20 -14.52
N GLU A 94 -9.17 -4.80 -15.66
CA GLU A 94 -9.93 -4.10 -16.70
C GLU A 94 -11.23 -3.48 -16.16
N HIS A 95 -11.98 -4.23 -15.34
CA HIS A 95 -13.19 -3.75 -14.69
C HIS A 95 -12.90 -2.59 -13.73
N GLY A 96 -11.85 -2.72 -12.92
CA GLY A 96 -11.44 -1.67 -11.99
C GLY A 96 -10.98 -0.40 -12.72
N ASN A 97 -10.19 -0.54 -13.78
CA ASN A 97 -9.77 0.57 -14.64
C ASN A 97 -10.98 1.31 -15.22
N LYS A 98 -11.99 0.60 -15.76
CA LYS A 98 -13.24 1.21 -16.24
C LYS A 98 -13.97 2.01 -15.16
N ARG A 99 -14.03 1.49 -13.93
CA ARG A 99 -14.66 2.18 -12.79
C ARG A 99 -13.90 3.45 -12.41
N LEU A 100 -12.58 3.36 -12.26
CA LEU A 100 -11.74 4.48 -11.87
C LEU A 100 -11.69 5.57 -12.95
N ASP A 101 -11.62 5.18 -14.23
CA ASP A 101 -11.65 6.12 -15.35
C ASP A 101 -12.98 6.89 -15.41
N SER A 102 -14.10 6.17 -15.28
CA SER A 102 -15.43 6.79 -15.19
C SER A 102 -15.51 7.76 -14.01
N ALA A 103 -14.96 7.39 -12.85
CA ALA A 103 -14.93 8.26 -11.69
C ALA A 103 -14.11 9.53 -11.92
N PHE A 104 -12.89 9.39 -12.44
CA PHE A 104 -12.00 10.50 -12.74
C PHE A 104 -12.62 11.48 -13.74
N ARG A 105 -13.16 10.95 -14.84
CA ARG A 105 -13.84 11.76 -15.86
C ARG A 105 -15.09 12.45 -15.32
N SER A 106 -15.90 11.76 -14.51
CA SER A 106 -17.12 12.33 -13.91
C SER A 106 -16.84 13.48 -12.94
N MET A 107 -15.69 13.44 -12.26
CA MET A 107 -15.29 14.54 -11.38
C MET A 107 -14.97 15.81 -12.15
N ASN A 108 -14.55 15.71 -13.42
CA ASN A 108 -14.24 16.84 -14.30
C ASN A 108 -13.46 17.96 -13.59
N SER A 109 -12.42 17.58 -12.84
CA SER A 109 -11.57 18.47 -12.03
C SER A 109 -12.28 19.26 -10.91
N LYS A 110 -13.52 18.92 -10.54
CA LYS A 110 -14.30 19.56 -9.45
C LYS A 110 -13.99 19.00 -8.06
N GLY A 111 -13.06 18.06 -7.96
CA GLY A 111 -12.60 17.45 -6.72
C GLY A 111 -11.69 16.25 -6.96
N PRO A 112 -11.05 15.73 -5.90
CA PRO A 112 -10.09 14.64 -6.02
C PRO A 112 -10.77 13.28 -6.20
N VAL A 113 -10.04 12.36 -6.85
CA VAL A 113 -10.29 10.92 -6.74
C VAL A 113 -9.17 10.31 -5.91
N TYR A 114 -9.46 9.94 -4.67
CA TYR A 114 -8.48 9.30 -3.79
C TYR A 114 -8.57 7.79 -3.83
N LEU A 115 -7.40 7.18 -3.71
CA LEU A 115 -7.17 5.74 -3.78
C LEU A 115 -6.51 5.31 -2.47
N LEU A 116 -7.19 4.46 -1.71
CA LEU A 116 -6.73 3.95 -0.41
C LEU A 116 -6.11 2.56 -0.63
N PHE A 117 -4.79 2.45 -0.51
CA PHE A 117 -4.05 1.25 -0.86
C PHE A 117 -3.93 0.28 0.32
N SER A 118 -4.19 -1.00 0.05
CA SER A 118 -3.94 -2.10 0.98
C SER A 118 -3.51 -3.34 0.22
N VAL A 119 -2.46 -4.01 0.68
CA VAL A 119 -2.00 -5.29 0.09
C VAL A 119 -2.85 -6.43 0.65
N ASN A 120 -3.25 -7.36 -0.23
CA ASN A 120 -4.04 -8.51 0.18
C ASN A 120 -3.30 -9.33 1.23
N GLY A 121 -3.97 -9.58 2.37
CA GLY A 121 -3.41 -10.35 3.48
C GLY A 121 -2.48 -9.57 4.42
N SER A 122 -2.18 -8.29 4.16
CA SER A 122 -1.22 -7.53 4.98
C SER A 122 -1.78 -7.07 6.35
N GLY A 123 -3.10 -7.05 6.50
CA GLY A 123 -3.77 -6.60 7.72
C GLY A 123 -3.72 -5.09 7.96
N HIS A 124 -3.28 -4.29 6.99
CA HIS A 124 -3.19 -2.83 7.10
C HIS A 124 -3.45 -2.12 5.75
N PHE A 125 -3.72 -0.82 5.82
CA PHE A 125 -3.60 0.10 4.68
C PHE A 125 -2.18 0.65 4.66
N CYS A 126 -1.53 0.71 3.49
CA CYS A 126 -0.14 1.15 3.35
C CYS A 126 0.00 2.58 2.79
N GLY A 127 -1.09 3.21 2.36
CA GLY A 127 -1.06 4.61 1.95
C GLY A 127 -2.28 5.10 1.19
N VAL A 128 -2.16 6.32 0.70
CA VAL A 128 -3.19 7.03 -0.07
C VAL A 128 -2.52 7.75 -1.24
N ALA A 129 -3.11 7.64 -2.42
CA ALA A 129 -2.74 8.44 -3.58
C ALA A 129 -3.96 9.13 -4.21
N GLU A 130 -3.71 10.21 -4.94
CA GLU A 130 -4.71 10.88 -5.78
C GLU A 130 -4.52 10.40 -7.23
N MET A 131 -5.61 10.02 -7.91
CA MET A 131 -5.59 9.77 -9.35
C MET A 131 -5.42 11.10 -10.11
N LYS A 132 -4.46 11.15 -11.04
CA LYS A 132 -4.05 12.39 -11.73
C LYS A 132 -4.31 12.39 -13.23
N SER A 133 -4.60 11.24 -13.84
CA SER A 133 -4.97 11.16 -15.25
C SER A 133 -6.04 10.09 -15.49
N SER A 134 -6.70 10.17 -16.65
CA SER A 134 -7.58 9.13 -17.15
C SER A 134 -6.78 7.86 -17.49
N VAL A 135 -7.48 6.73 -17.59
CA VAL A 135 -6.82 5.46 -17.94
C VAL A 135 -6.47 5.42 -19.42
N ASP A 136 -5.21 5.12 -19.71
CA ASP A 136 -4.74 4.64 -21.01
C ASP A 136 -4.79 3.12 -21.04
N TYR A 137 -5.77 2.55 -21.75
CA TYR A 137 -6.00 1.10 -21.83
C TYR A 137 -5.05 0.37 -22.79
N GLY A 138 -4.39 1.10 -23.71
CA GLY A 138 -3.52 0.51 -24.73
C GLY A 138 -2.11 0.23 -24.21
N THR A 139 -1.69 0.93 -23.16
CA THR A 139 -0.34 0.82 -22.62
C THR A 139 -0.23 -0.31 -21.60
N SER A 140 0.78 -1.17 -21.77
CA SER A 140 1.33 -1.97 -20.67
C SER A 140 2.55 -1.24 -20.12
N ALA A 141 2.53 -0.90 -18.83
CA ALA A 141 3.66 -0.19 -18.23
C ALA A 141 4.93 -1.04 -18.19
N GLY A 142 4.80 -2.37 -18.31
CA GLY A 142 5.93 -3.31 -18.27
C GLY A 142 6.65 -3.39 -16.91
N VAL A 143 6.26 -2.55 -15.95
CA VAL A 143 6.86 -2.51 -14.62
C VAL A 143 6.13 -3.40 -13.63
N TRP A 144 4.95 -3.96 -13.88
CA TRP A 144 4.23 -4.69 -12.83
C TRP A 144 4.82 -6.08 -12.52
N SER A 145 4.53 -6.61 -11.34
CA SER A 145 4.95 -7.95 -10.90
C SER A 145 4.39 -9.09 -11.76
N GLN A 146 3.27 -8.84 -12.47
CA GLN A 146 2.66 -9.76 -13.42
C GLN A 146 2.39 -9.05 -14.74
N ASP A 147 2.78 -9.67 -15.87
CA ASP A 147 2.64 -9.09 -17.22
C ASP A 147 1.19 -9.01 -17.73
N LYS A 148 0.20 -9.43 -16.93
CA LYS A 148 -1.22 -9.45 -17.33
C LYS A 148 -1.92 -8.09 -17.23
N TRP A 149 -1.35 -7.15 -16.50
CA TRP A 149 -1.98 -5.86 -16.22
C TRP A 149 -1.82 -4.92 -17.42
N LYS A 150 -2.94 -4.67 -18.10
CA LYS A 150 -3.05 -3.69 -19.20
C LYS A 150 -3.84 -2.49 -18.74
N GLY A 151 -3.33 -1.31 -19.06
CA GLY A 151 -3.82 -0.07 -18.49
C GLY A 151 -2.72 0.67 -17.76
N LYS A 152 -2.77 1.99 -17.80
CA LYS A 152 -1.95 2.85 -16.97
C LYS A 152 -2.70 4.16 -16.71
N PHE A 153 -2.62 4.65 -15.49
CA PHE A 153 -2.98 6.01 -15.15
C PHE A 153 -2.02 6.56 -14.10
N ASP A 154 -1.89 7.88 -14.06
CA ASP A 154 -0.96 8.55 -13.17
C ASP A 154 -1.59 8.73 -11.79
N VAL A 155 -0.78 8.60 -10.76
CA VAL A 155 -1.16 8.82 -9.36
C VAL A 155 -0.15 9.70 -8.67
N LYS A 156 -0.60 10.50 -7.71
CA LYS A 156 0.25 11.25 -6.79
C LYS A 156 0.09 10.67 -5.39
N TRP A 157 1.12 9.99 -4.89
CA TRP A 157 1.13 9.47 -3.52
C TRP A 157 1.18 10.62 -2.51
N ILE A 158 0.29 10.57 -1.53
CA ILE A 158 0.12 11.59 -0.48
C ILE A 158 0.54 11.01 0.86
N PHE A 159 -0.02 9.87 1.24
CA PHE A 159 0.38 9.15 2.45
C PHE A 159 1.11 7.87 2.06
N VAL A 160 2.25 7.65 2.69
CA VAL A 160 3.03 6.39 2.61
C VAL A 160 3.34 6.00 4.05
N LYS A 161 2.44 5.21 4.63
CA LYS A 161 2.52 4.75 6.02
C LYS A 161 1.54 3.63 6.30
N ASP A 162 1.92 2.74 7.21
CA ASP A 162 1.08 1.59 7.56
C ASP A 162 0.08 1.96 8.66
N VAL A 163 -1.20 1.70 8.40
CA VAL A 163 -2.33 1.91 9.31
C VAL A 163 -3.04 0.57 9.52
N PRO A 164 -2.94 -0.07 10.69
CA PRO A 164 -3.52 -1.37 10.94
C PRO A 164 -5.05 -1.39 10.78
N ASN A 165 -5.59 -2.48 10.26
CA ASN A 165 -7.03 -2.63 10.01
C ASN A 165 -7.88 -2.48 11.28
N ASN A 166 -7.34 -2.77 12.47
CA ASN A 166 -8.08 -2.58 13.73
C ASN A 166 -8.48 -1.12 13.98
N GLN A 167 -7.75 -0.15 13.41
CA GLN A 167 -8.08 1.28 13.48
C GLN A 167 -9.25 1.65 12.58
N LEU A 168 -9.52 0.87 11.53
CA LEU A 168 -10.49 1.22 10.48
C LEU A 168 -11.71 0.30 10.45
N ARG A 169 -11.63 -0.91 11.02
CA ARG A 169 -12.66 -1.97 10.93
C ARG A 169 -14.05 -1.61 11.50
N HIS A 170 -14.13 -0.56 12.31
CA HIS A 170 -15.39 -0.08 12.87
C HIS A 170 -16.20 0.76 11.86
N ILE A 171 -15.54 1.29 10.82
CA ILE A 171 -16.20 2.02 9.73
C ILE A 171 -16.80 0.99 8.77
N ARG A 172 -18.13 1.00 8.66
CA ARG A 172 -18.89 0.09 7.79
C ARG A 172 -19.42 0.84 6.58
N LEU A 173 -19.49 0.12 5.45
CA LEU A 173 -19.89 0.65 4.16
C LEU A 173 -21.32 0.19 3.83
N GLU A 174 -22.26 1.11 3.85
CA GLU A 174 -23.67 0.86 3.52
C GLU A 174 -23.86 0.34 2.08
N ASN A 175 -22.98 0.72 1.16
CA ASN A 175 -22.97 0.26 -0.24
C ASN A 175 -22.20 -1.06 -0.47
N ASN A 176 -21.85 -1.78 0.60
CA ASN A 176 -21.15 -3.07 0.55
C ASN A 176 -21.63 -3.99 1.69
N ASP A 177 -22.94 -4.25 1.75
CA ASP A 177 -23.59 -5.13 2.74
C ASP A 177 -23.26 -4.78 4.20
N ASN A 178 -23.00 -3.49 4.49
CA ASN A 178 -22.58 -3.00 5.80
C ASN A 178 -21.30 -3.70 6.34
N LYS A 179 -20.48 -4.26 5.44
CA LYS A 179 -19.18 -4.86 5.77
C LYS A 179 -18.20 -3.76 6.20
N PRO A 180 -17.23 -4.09 7.08
CA PRO A 180 -16.13 -3.18 7.40
C PRO A 180 -15.40 -2.71 6.14
N VAL A 181 -14.95 -1.45 6.13
CA VAL A 181 -14.15 -0.89 5.02
C VAL A 181 -12.88 -1.72 4.74
N THR A 182 -12.33 -2.36 5.77
CA THR A 182 -11.17 -3.26 5.71
C THR A 182 -11.41 -4.55 4.94
N ASN A 183 -12.68 -4.92 4.71
CA ASN A 183 -13.09 -6.14 4.00
C ASN A 183 -13.46 -5.86 2.54
N SER A 184 -13.15 -4.66 2.05
CA SER A 184 -13.44 -4.23 0.69
C SER A 184 -12.59 -4.97 -0.35
N ARG A 185 -13.20 -5.20 -1.52
CA ARG A 185 -12.51 -5.68 -2.71
C ARG A 185 -11.87 -4.52 -3.48
N ASP A 186 -11.06 -4.87 -4.47
CA ASP A 186 -10.43 -3.88 -5.34
C ASP A 186 -11.48 -2.98 -6.00
N THR A 187 -11.21 -1.67 -6.03
CA THR A 187 -12.08 -0.60 -6.56
C THR A 187 -13.44 -0.45 -5.89
N GLN A 188 -13.62 -0.96 -4.65
CA GLN A 188 -14.79 -0.63 -3.83
C GLN A 188 -14.86 0.88 -3.61
N GLU A 189 -15.99 1.49 -3.94
CA GLU A 189 -16.22 2.91 -3.66
C GLU A 189 -16.60 3.09 -2.19
N VAL A 190 -15.98 4.07 -1.53
CA VAL A 190 -16.25 4.45 -0.15
C VAL A 190 -17.16 5.68 -0.17
N PRO A 191 -18.39 5.60 0.37
CA PRO A 191 -19.27 6.77 0.47
C PRO A 191 -18.58 7.93 1.17
N LEU A 192 -18.79 9.16 0.70
CA LEU A 192 -18.00 10.33 1.07
C LEU A 192 -17.91 10.54 2.60
N GLU A 193 -19.02 10.37 3.32
CA GLU A 193 -19.05 10.51 4.78
C GLU A 193 -18.22 9.44 5.51
N LYS A 194 -18.16 8.21 4.98
CA LYS A 194 -17.26 7.16 5.49
C LYS A 194 -15.82 7.44 5.09
N ALA A 195 -15.60 7.96 3.88
CA ALA A 195 -14.28 8.29 3.38
C ALA A 195 -13.59 9.38 4.21
N LYS A 196 -14.32 10.43 4.62
CA LYS A 196 -13.82 11.45 5.56
C LYS A 196 -13.30 10.84 6.86
N GLN A 197 -14.03 9.87 7.43
CA GLN A 197 -13.62 9.18 8.65
C GLN A 197 -12.34 8.37 8.44
N VAL A 198 -12.26 7.61 7.34
CA VAL A 198 -11.07 6.82 6.99
C VAL A 198 -9.85 7.73 6.78
N LEU A 199 -10.00 8.79 5.97
CA LEU A 199 -8.94 9.75 5.68
C LEU A 199 -8.45 10.46 6.94
N LYS A 200 -9.35 10.83 7.85
CA LYS A 200 -8.99 11.42 9.15
C LYS A 200 -8.14 10.47 9.98
N ILE A 201 -8.56 9.21 10.11
CA ILE A 201 -7.80 8.20 10.88
C ILE A 201 -6.44 7.98 10.23
N ILE A 202 -6.38 7.80 8.92
CA ILE A 202 -5.11 7.66 8.21
C ILE A 202 -4.24 8.88 8.47
N ALA A 203 -4.70 10.11 8.22
CA ALA A 203 -3.91 11.32 8.42
C ALA A 203 -3.35 11.43 9.85
N MET A 204 -4.18 11.19 10.87
CA MET A 204 -3.81 11.34 12.28
C MET A 204 -3.00 10.17 12.86
N TYR A 205 -3.01 8.99 12.22
CA TYR A 205 -2.33 7.81 12.76
C TYR A 205 -0.81 8.02 12.84
N LYS A 206 -0.26 7.83 14.05
CA LYS A 206 1.18 7.88 14.34
C LYS A 206 1.82 6.52 13.99
N HIS A 207 2.04 6.31 12.70
CA HIS A 207 2.68 5.09 12.19
C HIS A 207 4.09 4.91 12.74
N THR A 208 4.49 3.65 12.88
CA THR A 208 5.86 3.23 13.22
C THR A 208 6.55 2.54 12.06
N THR A 209 5.82 2.20 10.99
CA THR A 209 6.33 1.47 9.82
C THR A 209 5.72 1.99 8.52
N SER A 210 6.46 1.84 7.42
CA SER A 210 6.00 2.12 6.06
C SER A 210 6.80 1.32 5.03
N ILE A 211 6.35 1.33 3.76
CA ILE A 211 7.10 0.68 2.67
C ILE A 211 8.49 1.29 2.44
N PHE A 212 8.74 2.50 2.93
CA PHE A 212 10.06 3.12 2.86
C PHE A 212 11.11 2.40 3.71
N ASP A 213 10.71 1.68 4.76
CA ASP A 213 11.63 0.93 5.63
C ASP A 213 12.33 -0.21 4.87
N ASP A 214 11.66 -0.74 3.84
CA ASP A 214 12.15 -1.84 3.00
C ASP A 214 12.46 -1.38 1.56
N PHE A 215 12.62 -0.07 1.31
CA PHE A 215 12.74 0.46 -0.05
C PHE A 215 13.92 -0.16 -0.81
N SER A 216 15.11 -0.24 -0.19
CA SER A 216 16.31 -0.83 -0.78
C SER A 216 16.12 -2.32 -1.15
N HIS A 217 15.28 -3.04 -0.42
CA HIS A 217 14.96 -4.43 -0.74
C HIS A 217 14.19 -4.53 -2.06
N TYR A 218 13.16 -3.70 -2.26
CA TYR A 218 12.36 -3.72 -3.48
C TYR A 218 13.14 -3.18 -4.69
N GLU A 219 14.02 -2.19 -4.49
CA GLU A 219 14.93 -1.72 -5.56
C GLU A 219 15.82 -2.86 -6.04
N LYS A 220 16.52 -3.55 -5.12
CA LYS A 220 17.39 -4.67 -5.47
C LYS A 220 16.62 -5.78 -6.20
N ARG A 221 15.44 -6.14 -5.70
CA ARG A 221 14.61 -7.17 -6.35
C ARG A 221 14.16 -6.75 -7.75
N GLN A 222 13.82 -5.48 -7.95
CA GLN A 222 13.47 -4.98 -9.27
C GLN A 222 14.66 -5.09 -10.23
N GLU A 223 15.86 -4.70 -9.80
CA GLU A 223 17.08 -4.80 -10.61
C GLU A 223 17.37 -6.26 -11.02
N GLU A 224 17.28 -7.19 -10.06
CA GLU A 224 17.45 -8.63 -10.31
C GLU A 224 16.41 -9.17 -11.32
N GLU A 225 15.13 -8.80 -11.17
CA GLU A 225 14.05 -9.18 -12.08
C GLU A 225 14.26 -8.63 -13.51
N GLU A 226 14.77 -7.39 -13.62
CA GLU A 226 15.07 -6.75 -14.91
C GLU A 226 16.25 -7.42 -15.63
N VAL A 227 17.29 -7.82 -14.89
CA VAL A 227 18.43 -8.57 -15.46
C VAL A 227 17.94 -9.90 -16.04
N VAL A 228 17.18 -10.68 -15.26
CA VAL A 228 16.63 -11.97 -15.71
C VAL A 228 15.71 -11.79 -16.93
N ARG A 229 14.91 -10.71 -16.97
CA ARG A 229 14.04 -10.42 -18.12
C ARG A 229 14.85 -10.12 -19.39
N LYS A 230 15.93 -9.34 -19.28
CA LYS A 230 16.83 -9.02 -20.40
C LYS A 230 17.55 -10.27 -20.93
N GLU A 231 18.01 -11.14 -20.04
CA GLU A 231 18.65 -12.41 -20.42
C GLU A 231 17.70 -13.31 -21.21
N ARG A 232 16.45 -13.50 -20.74
CA ARG A 232 15.43 -14.27 -21.46
C ARG A 232 15.10 -13.69 -22.83
N GLN A 233 15.02 -12.37 -22.94
CA GLN A 233 14.77 -11.70 -24.22
C GLN A 233 15.93 -11.87 -25.21
N ASN A 234 17.16 -11.94 -24.72
CA ASN A 234 18.34 -12.18 -25.56
C ASN A 234 18.43 -13.63 -26.01
N GLN A 235 18.06 -14.59 -25.16
CA GLN A 235 17.99 -16.02 -25.53
C GLN A 235 16.93 -16.31 -26.59
N ASN A 236 15.77 -15.64 -26.54
CA ASN A 236 14.71 -15.80 -27.53
C ASN A 236 14.99 -15.14 -28.90
N LYS A 237 16.10 -14.40 -29.02
CA LYS A 237 16.54 -13.73 -30.26
C LYS A 237 17.67 -14.48 -30.98
N GLN A 238 18.26 -15.49 -30.34
CA GLN A 238 19.18 -16.44 -30.96
C GLN A 238 18.40 -17.65 -31.49
#